data_AF-A0A0F8W7M7-F1
#
_entry.id   AF-A0A0F8W7M7-F1
#
_cell.length_a   1.000
_cell.length_b   1.000
_cell.length_c   1.000
_cell.angle_alpha   90.00
_cell.angle_beta   90.00
_cell.angle_gamma   90.00
#
_symmetry.space_group_name_H-M   'P 1'
#
loop_
_entity.id
_entity.type
_entity.pdbx_description
1 polymer ?
#
loop_
_entity_poly.entity_id
_entity_poly.type
_entity_poly.pdbx_seq_one_letter_code
_entity_poly.pdbx_strand_id
1 'polypeptide(L)'
;FQVAVWFDRETPGFEAGNLLHVAWAEELGADDFWYVNIDISDASVLTKVLIANVTTTGAISERCCITRTRSGNLIASISTQANLITKKSDDVGATWSDIAELYEAGNEEDWSLLFPANTADGDDACSVFWDRSADELSVKIYDDSADTWTETSIATSMVDDTRHINMDGSIRQSDGHLLVAAHSNDDTTGDDLLTWDITVDSIASPTVTAKTNVFTNEAESAQCCVFINQQNDDVYVGWLSGDTNWQATVSVVFKKSTDGMGIWGTEQAYSETIDDYRHLHAGRTVGDDGGFFQICFFDNDDLDLFVNLVNDVAIAAVVVGEINERTISSSID
;
A
#
# COMPACT_ATOMS: atom_id res chain seq x y z
N PHE A 1 9.99 14.31 3.93
CA PHE A 1 10.55 12.96 3.79
C PHE A 1 9.45 12.01 3.39
N GLN A 2 9.65 11.28 2.31
CA GLN A 2 8.83 10.10 2.04
C GLN A 2 9.67 8.84 2.18
N VAL A 3 9.05 7.84 2.77
CA VAL A 3 9.61 6.52 3.00
C VAL A 3 8.61 5.53 2.42
N ALA A 4 9.11 4.63 1.59
CA ALA A 4 8.35 3.50 1.09
C ALA A 4 8.85 2.22 1.76
N VAL A 5 7.92 1.39 2.22
CA VAL A 5 8.22 0.11 2.85
C VAL A 5 7.44 -0.99 2.13
N TRP A 6 8.11 -2.11 1.90
CA TRP A 6 7.50 -3.34 1.43
C TRP A 6 7.98 -4.51 2.30
N PHE A 7 7.05 -5.24 2.89
CA PHE A 7 7.38 -6.46 3.64
C PHE A 7 7.28 -7.68 2.74
N ASP A 8 8.23 -8.61 2.82
CA ASP A 8 8.21 -9.85 2.04
C ASP A 8 6.85 -10.54 1.99
N ARG A 9 6.18 -10.64 3.15
CA ARG A 9 4.91 -11.35 3.28
C ARG A 9 3.73 -10.63 2.64
N GLU A 10 3.91 -9.41 2.13
CA GLU A 10 2.94 -8.73 1.28
C GLU A 10 2.94 -9.28 -0.16
N THR A 11 4.01 -9.96 -0.58
CA THR A 11 4.10 -10.57 -1.91
C THR A 11 3.57 -12.01 -1.88
N PRO A 12 2.58 -12.37 -2.74
CA PRO A 12 2.16 -13.76 -2.90
C PRO A 12 3.34 -14.69 -3.22
N GLY A 13 3.45 -15.79 -2.47
CA GLY A 13 4.56 -16.77 -2.56
C GLY A 13 5.75 -16.49 -1.63
N PHE A 14 5.72 -15.41 -0.84
CA PHE A 14 6.77 -15.03 0.11
C PHE A 14 6.26 -14.95 1.56
N GLU A 15 5.24 -15.74 1.91
CA GLU A 15 4.60 -15.73 3.23
C GLU A 15 5.55 -16.11 4.38
N ALA A 16 6.67 -16.77 4.08
CA ALA A 16 7.73 -17.12 5.03
C ALA A 16 8.89 -16.10 5.07
N GLY A 17 8.85 -15.04 4.26
CA GLY A 17 9.90 -14.03 4.21
C GLY A 17 9.93 -13.15 5.46
N ASN A 18 11.10 -12.57 5.73
CA ASN A 18 11.37 -11.79 6.94
C ASN A 18 12.06 -10.45 6.65
N LEU A 19 12.20 -10.06 5.39
CA LEU A 19 12.81 -8.79 5.04
C LEU A 19 11.75 -7.70 4.91
N LEU A 20 12.01 -6.58 5.60
CA LEU A 20 11.41 -5.28 5.30
C LEU A 20 12.34 -4.55 4.33
N HIS A 21 11.81 -4.18 3.17
CA HIS A 21 12.50 -3.40 2.15
C HIS A 21 12.12 -1.93 2.34
N VAL A 22 13.11 -1.06 2.56
CA VAL A 22 12.88 0.35 2.85
C VAL A 22 13.61 1.20 1.82
N ALA A 23 12.88 2.07 1.13
CA ALA A 23 13.43 3.07 0.22
C ALA A 23 13.02 4.48 0.66
N TRP A 24 13.91 5.46 0.52
CA TRP A 24 13.64 6.85 0.92
C TRP A 24 14.54 7.85 0.22
N ALA A 25 14.07 9.09 0.08
CA ALA A 25 14.89 10.22 -0.33
C ALA A 25 15.47 10.95 0.89
N GLU A 26 16.73 11.39 0.78
CA GLU A 26 17.31 12.31 1.76
C GLU A 26 16.79 13.76 1.57
N GLU A 27 16.85 14.56 2.65
CA GLU A 27 16.36 15.95 2.66
C GLU A 27 17.22 16.89 1.79
N LEU A 28 16.58 17.98 1.36
CA LEU A 28 17.18 19.23 0.85
C LEU A 28 18.69 19.38 1.15
N GLY A 29 19.49 19.19 0.10
CA GLY A 29 20.95 19.35 0.12
C GLY A 29 21.72 18.03 0.20
N ALA A 30 21.03 16.90 0.40
CA ALA A 30 21.53 15.56 0.15
C ALA A 30 20.69 14.94 -0.98
N ASP A 31 21.33 14.76 -2.13
CA ASP A 31 20.69 14.53 -3.42
C ASP A 31 20.59 13.02 -3.74
N ASP A 32 20.09 12.20 -2.82
CA ASP A 32 20.19 10.73 -2.94
C ASP A 32 18.87 9.99 -2.60
N PHE A 33 18.56 8.97 -3.42
CA PHE A 33 17.51 7.98 -3.20
C PHE A 33 18.15 6.67 -2.74
N TRP A 34 17.83 6.27 -1.50
CA TRP A 34 18.51 5.20 -0.78
C TRP A 34 17.62 3.98 -0.58
N TYR A 35 18.28 2.86 -0.33
CA TYR A 35 17.69 1.58 0.02
C TYR A 35 18.39 0.96 1.24
N VAL A 36 17.61 0.26 2.05
CA VAL A 36 18.10 -0.71 3.04
C VAL A 36 17.07 -1.84 3.19
N ASN A 37 17.49 -2.98 3.72
CA ASN A 37 16.56 -3.94 4.28
C ASN A 37 16.87 -4.25 5.75
N ILE A 38 15.80 -4.67 6.43
CA ILE A 38 15.80 -5.04 7.83
C ILE A 38 15.27 -6.46 7.92
N ASP A 39 16.06 -7.37 8.52
CA ASP A 39 15.57 -8.71 8.83
C ASP A 39 14.84 -8.67 10.17
N ILE A 40 13.54 -8.93 10.15
CA ILE A 40 12.71 -8.87 11.37
C ILE A 40 12.95 -10.05 12.32
N SER A 41 13.63 -11.10 11.87
CA SER A 41 13.90 -12.27 12.71
C SER A 41 14.94 -11.98 13.81
N ASP A 42 15.87 -11.05 13.55
CA ASP A 42 16.91 -10.64 14.49
C ASP A 42 17.09 -9.12 14.61
N ALA A 43 16.24 -8.34 13.92
CA ALA A 43 16.30 -6.88 13.81
C ALA A 43 17.63 -6.35 13.24
N SER A 44 18.32 -7.16 12.43
CA SER A 44 19.53 -6.70 11.75
C SER A 44 19.19 -5.75 10.60
N VAL A 45 19.97 -4.67 10.51
CA VAL A 45 19.88 -3.70 9.41
C VAL A 45 21.08 -3.91 8.51
N LEU A 46 20.85 -4.24 7.24
CA LEU A 46 21.93 -4.40 6.26
C LEU A 46 22.53 -3.05 5.85
N THR A 47 23.60 -3.11 5.06
CA THR A 47 24.29 -1.91 4.58
C THR A 47 23.37 -1.06 3.71
N LYS A 48 23.34 0.25 3.96
CA LYS A 48 22.66 1.24 3.12
C LYS A 48 23.24 1.23 1.69
N VAL A 49 22.39 1.16 0.68
CA VAL A 49 22.74 1.12 -0.75
C VAL A 49 22.12 2.31 -1.48
N LEU A 50 22.89 2.97 -2.34
CA LEU A 50 22.38 4.04 -3.19
C LEU A 50 21.59 3.45 -4.36
N ILE A 51 20.33 3.84 -4.52
CA ILE A 51 19.52 3.50 -5.70
C ILE A 51 19.87 4.47 -6.84
N ALA A 52 19.83 5.79 -6.57
CA ALA A 52 20.13 6.83 -7.53
C ALA A 52 20.48 8.16 -6.85
N ASN A 53 21.16 9.05 -7.58
CA ASN A 53 21.24 10.46 -7.17
C ASN A 53 19.96 11.15 -7.65
N VAL A 54 19.34 11.96 -6.81
CA VAL A 54 18.08 12.69 -7.05
C VAL A 54 18.22 14.13 -6.59
N THR A 55 17.70 15.09 -7.34
CA THR A 55 17.65 16.49 -6.94
C THR A 55 16.30 16.78 -6.31
N THR A 56 16.31 17.30 -5.08
CA THR A 56 15.11 17.73 -4.35
C THR A 56 15.10 19.26 -4.29
N THR A 57 14.07 19.89 -4.84
CA THR A 57 13.96 21.36 -4.93
C THR A 57 13.00 21.96 -3.91
N GLY A 58 12.38 21.15 -3.04
CA GLY A 58 11.42 21.57 -2.04
C GLY A 58 11.13 20.49 -1.00
N ALA A 59 10.48 20.87 0.10
CA ALA A 59 10.33 20.02 1.29
C ALA A 59 9.24 18.92 1.21
N ILE A 60 8.42 18.89 0.15
CA ILE A 60 7.18 18.09 0.10
C ILE A 60 6.90 17.43 -1.26
N SER A 61 7.88 17.38 -2.16
CA SER A 61 7.66 16.97 -3.55
C SER A 61 8.21 15.59 -3.93
N GLU A 62 8.74 14.84 -2.97
CA GLU A 62 9.24 13.49 -3.22
C GLU A 62 8.08 12.51 -3.07
N ARG A 63 7.77 11.72 -4.10
CA ARG A 63 6.83 10.61 -4.07
C ARG A 63 7.59 9.33 -4.30
N CYS A 64 7.83 8.51 -3.27
CA CYS A 64 8.57 7.25 -3.45
C CYS A 64 7.71 6.02 -3.17
N CYS A 65 7.98 4.95 -3.88
CA CYS A 65 7.30 3.66 -3.73
C CYS A 65 8.30 2.51 -3.95
N ILE A 66 8.01 1.36 -3.35
CA ILE A 66 8.79 0.13 -3.50
C ILE A 66 7.87 -1.08 -3.46
N THR A 67 8.18 -2.10 -4.25
CA THR A 67 7.52 -3.41 -4.16
C THR A 67 8.51 -4.54 -4.43
N ARG A 68 8.08 -5.76 -4.07
CA ARG A 68 8.76 -7.00 -4.43
C ARG A 68 7.88 -7.81 -5.38
N THR A 69 8.42 -8.15 -6.55
CA THR A 69 7.75 -8.96 -7.57
C THR A 69 7.63 -10.42 -7.13
N ARG A 70 6.80 -11.23 -7.80
CA ARG A 70 6.60 -12.65 -7.45
C ARG A 70 7.83 -13.53 -7.74
N SER A 71 8.74 -13.09 -8.59
CA SER A 71 10.06 -13.71 -8.77
C SER A 71 11.07 -13.30 -7.70
N GLY A 72 10.75 -12.26 -6.92
CA GLY A 72 11.56 -11.77 -5.81
C GLY A 72 12.47 -10.58 -6.13
N ASN A 73 12.37 -10.01 -7.34
CA ASN A 73 13.03 -8.75 -7.69
C ASN A 73 12.40 -7.59 -6.93
N LEU A 74 13.14 -6.50 -6.76
CA LEU A 74 12.62 -5.26 -6.18
C LEU A 74 12.47 -4.22 -7.27
N ILE A 75 11.37 -3.48 -7.24
CA ILE A 75 11.19 -2.28 -8.05
C ILE A 75 10.95 -1.12 -7.10
N ALA A 76 11.71 -0.05 -7.28
CA ALA A 76 11.57 1.19 -6.53
C ALA A 76 11.48 2.35 -7.51
N SER A 77 10.62 3.31 -7.20
CA SER A 77 10.45 4.51 -8.01
C SER A 77 10.36 5.74 -7.14
N ILE A 78 10.80 6.87 -7.69
CA ILE A 78 10.66 8.18 -7.07
C ILE A 78 10.33 9.24 -8.12
N SER A 79 9.33 10.07 -7.80
CA SER A 79 9.02 11.31 -8.49
C SER A 79 9.42 12.49 -7.61
N THR A 80 10.20 13.40 -8.19
CA THR A 80 10.49 14.72 -7.65
C THR A 80 10.20 15.75 -8.74
N GLN A 81 10.21 17.04 -8.40
CA GLN A 81 10.09 18.11 -9.41
C GLN A 81 11.19 18.10 -10.48
N ALA A 82 12.34 17.45 -10.20
CA ALA A 82 13.50 17.45 -11.08
C ALA A 82 13.85 16.06 -11.63
N ASN A 83 13.39 15.00 -10.98
CA ASN A 83 13.76 13.63 -11.31
C ASN A 83 12.55 12.71 -11.29
N LEU A 84 12.45 11.90 -12.31
CA LEU A 84 11.57 10.74 -12.40
C LEU A 84 12.50 9.55 -12.58
N ILE A 85 12.52 8.65 -11.61
CA ILE A 85 13.48 7.55 -11.57
C ILE A 85 12.75 6.27 -11.21
N THR A 86 12.94 5.24 -12.03
CA THR A 86 12.42 3.90 -11.79
C THR A 86 13.54 2.89 -11.95
N LYS A 87 13.73 2.06 -10.92
CA LYS A 87 14.89 1.17 -10.79
C LYS A 87 14.46 -0.22 -10.39
N LYS A 88 15.16 -1.23 -10.91
CA LYS A 88 15.00 -2.64 -10.54
C LYS A 88 16.26 -3.18 -9.89
N SER A 89 16.09 -4.04 -8.89
CA SER A 89 17.15 -4.89 -8.35
C SER A 89 16.76 -6.37 -8.48
N ASP A 90 17.68 -7.18 -9.00
CA ASP A 90 17.57 -8.64 -9.14
C ASP A 90 18.42 -9.39 -8.10
N ASP A 91 19.00 -8.67 -7.13
CA ASP A 91 19.94 -9.17 -6.13
C ASP A 91 19.60 -8.73 -4.71
N VAL A 92 18.29 -8.57 -4.44
CA VAL A 92 17.74 -8.20 -3.11
C VAL A 92 18.25 -6.83 -2.64
N GLY A 93 18.35 -5.89 -3.59
CA GLY A 93 18.67 -4.49 -3.37
C GLY A 93 20.16 -4.18 -3.21
N ALA A 94 21.06 -5.11 -3.56
CA ALA A 94 22.50 -4.87 -3.52
C ALA A 94 22.98 -4.01 -4.71
N THR A 95 22.35 -4.14 -5.88
CA THR A 95 22.54 -3.29 -7.05
C THR A 95 21.21 -2.91 -7.71
N TRP A 96 21.20 -1.76 -8.39
CA TRP A 96 19.99 -1.18 -9.00
C TRP A 96 20.28 -0.76 -10.44
N SER A 97 19.43 -1.19 -11.37
CA SER A 97 19.52 -0.88 -12.80
C SER A 97 18.32 -0.05 -13.26
N ASP A 98 18.52 0.77 -14.29
CA ASP A 98 17.43 1.48 -14.96
C ASP A 98 16.45 0.50 -15.62
N ILE A 99 15.16 0.81 -15.51
CA ILE A 99 14.06 0.19 -16.27
C ILE A 99 13.17 1.31 -16.82
N ALA A 100 12.14 0.97 -17.59
CA ALA A 100 11.16 1.95 -18.05
C ALA A 100 10.58 2.78 -16.90
N GLU A 101 10.45 4.08 -17.15
CA GLU A 101 9.94 5.03 -16.15
C GLU A 101 8.45 4.84 -15.89
N LEU A 102 8.08 4.76 -14.61
CA LEU A 102 6.69 4.67 -14.14
C LEU A 102 5.95 6.00 -14.35
N TYR A 103 6.61 7.11 -14.01
CA TYR A 103 6.04 8.44 -14.09
C TYR A 103 6.10 8.98 -15.50
N GLU A 104 5.09 9.76 -15.86
CA GLU A 104 5.07 10.47 -17.11
C GLU A 104 5.95 11.73 -17.06
N ALA A 105 6.39 12.19 -18.24
CA ALA A 105 7.29 13.32 -18.32
C ALA A 105 6.59 14.62 -17.87
N GLY A 106 6.97 15.13 -16.70
CA GLY A 106 6.38 16.34 -16.15
C GLY A 106 6.95 16.66 -14.77
N ASN A 107 6.46 17.75 -14.18
CA ASN A 107 6.75 18.15 -12.80
C ASN A 107 5.47 18.11 -11.95
N GLU A 108 4.58 17.19 -12.27
CA GLU A 108 3.20 17.14 -11.78
C GLU A 108 3.11 16.45 -10.40
N GLU A 109 4.21 15.84 -9.93
CA GLU A 109 4.36 15.22 -8.60
C GLU A 109 3.27 14.16 -8.34
N ASP A 110 2.99 13.34 -9.36
CA ASP A 110 2.00 12.26 -9.32
C ASP A 110 2.27 11.26 -8.20
N TRP A 111 1.19 10.72 -7.64
CA TRP A 111 1.30 9.70 -6.62
C TRP A 111 1.31 8.31 -7.24
N SER A 112 2.04 7.41 -6.62
CA SER A 112 2.09 6.02 -7.06
C SER A 112 2.28 5.07 -5.89
N LEU A 113 1.62 3.93 -5.93
CA LEU A 113 1.82 2.80 -5.03
C LEU A 113 2.15 1.57 -5.86
N LEU A 114 3.28 0.92 -5.59
CA LEU A 114 3.74 -0.27 -6.31
C LEU A 114 3.29 -1.55 -5.64
N PHE A 115 2.96 -2.56 -6.46
CA PHE A 115 2.52 -3.89 -6.06
C PHE A 115 3.08 -4.95 -7.02
N PRO A 116 3.20 -6.23 -6.61
CA PRO A 116 3.44 -7.31 -7.56
C PRO A 116 2.24 -7.51 -8.48
N ALA A 117 2.48 -7.72 -9.78
CA ALA A 117 1.43 -8.10 -10.71
C ALA A 117 1.26 -9.63 -10.73
N ASN A 118 0.04 -10.11 -11.01
CA ASN A 118 -0.30 -11.53 -11.07
C ASN A 118 -0.31 -12.09 -12.51
N THR A 119 0.59 -11.60 -13.36
CA THR A 119 0.68 -11.98 -14.78
C THR A 119 1.32 -13.37 -14.95
N ALA A 120 1.65 -13.77 -16.18
CA ALA A 120 2.40 -14.99 -16.42
C ALA A 120 3.90 -14.85 -16.07
N ASP A 121 4.44 -13.63 -16.12
CA ASP A 121 5.83 -13.33 -15.74
C ASP A 121 5.87 -12.95 -14.25
N GLY A 122 6.73 -13.61 -13.49
CA GLY A 122 6.90 -13.32 -12.07
C GLY A 122 7.65 -12.01 -11.82
N ASP A 123 8.34 -11.49 -12.84
CA ASP A 123 9.12 -10.24 -12.78
C ASP A 123 8.28 -8.99 -13.00
N ASP A 124 7.03 -9.13 -13.42
CA ASP A 124 6.11 -8.00 -13.62
C ASP A 124 5.63 -7.38 -12.30
N ALA A 125 5.30 -6.10 -12.37
CA ALA A 125 4.73 -5.32 -11.29
C ALA A 125 3.57 -4.45 -11.78
N CYS A 126 2.81 -3.90 -10.86
CA CYS A 126 1.80 -2.90 -11.18
C CYS A 126 1.87 -1.72 -10.21
N SER A 127 1.33 -0.59 -10.63
CA SER A 127 1.18 0.61 -9.82
C SER A 127 -0.28 1.04 -9.84
N VAL A 128 -0.82 1.40 -8.68
CA VAL A 128 -1.93 2.36 -8.64
C VAL A 128 -1.30 3.74 -8.83
N PHE A 129 -1.75 4.49 -9.82
CA PHE A 129 -1.15 5.75 -10.24
C PHE A 129 -2.23 6.84 -10.20
N TRP A 130 -1.90 7.95 -9.57
CA TRP A 130 -2.75 9.13 -9.52
C TRP A 130 -2.14 10.20 -10.41
N ASP A 131 -2.68 10.34 -11.61
CA ASP A 131 -2.34 11.40 -12.54
C ASP A 131 -3.06 12.68 -12.10
N ARG A 132 -2.27 13.60 -11.53
CA ARG A 132 -2.79 14.86 -10.99
C ARG A 132 -3.13 15.86 -12.08
N SER A 133 -2.53 15.70 -13.26
CA SER A 133 -2.74 16.60 -14.39
C SER A 133 -4.02 16.28 -15.16
N ALA A 134 -4.41 15.01 -15.16
CA ALA A 134 -5.63 14.51 -15.81
C ALA A 134 -6.82 14.34 -14.87
N ASP A 135 -6.64 14.53 -13.56
CA ASP A 135 -7.63 14.20 -12.52
C ASP A 135 -8.07 12.73 -12.66
N GLU A 136 -7.10 11.80 -12.75
CA GLU A 136 -7.34 10.38 -13.06
C GLU A 136 -6.60 9.44 -12.10
N LEU A 137 -7.32 8.40 -11.65
CA LEU A 137 -6.74 7.23 -11.02
C LEU A 137 -6.64 6.12 -12.06
N SER A 138 -5.46 5.51 -12.19
CA SER A 138 -5.19 4.45 -13.16
C SER A 138 -4.40 3.29 -12.54
N VAL A 139 -4.40 2.14 -13.22
CA VAL A 139 -3.46 1.06 -12.97
C VAL A 139 -2.45 1.01 -14.11
N LYS A 140 -1.16 1.09 -13.77
CA LYS A 140 -0.04 0.85 -14.69
C LYS A 140 0.53 -0.53 -14.45
N ILE A 141 0.80 -1.32 -15.48
CA ILE A 141 1.42 -2.64 -15.37
C ILE A 141 2.75 -2.63 -16.14
N TYR A 142 3.82 -3.01 -15.45
CA TYR A 142 5.15 -3.18 -16.00
C TYR A 142 5.31 -4.58 -16.57
N ASP A 143 5.72 -4.64 -17.83
CA ASP A 143 6.16 -5.85 -18.52
C ASP A 143 7.68 -5.89 -18.50
N ASP A 144 8.27 -6.76 -17.66
CA ASP A 144 9.73 -6.86 -17.51
C ASP A 144 10.40 -7.33 -18.80
N SER A 145 9.73 -8.22 -19.54
CA SER A 145 10.26 -8.80 -20.77
C SER A 145 10.31 -7.80 -21.93
N ALA A 146 9.41 -6.83 -21.93
CA ALA A 146 9.35 -5.75 -22.90
C ALA A 146 10.01 -4.44 -22.43
N ASP A 147 10.26 -4.32 -21.12
CA ASP A 147 10.69 -3.09 -20.45
C ASP A 147 9.75 -1.91 -20.78
N THR A 148 8.46 -2.07 -20.47
CA THR A 148 7.44 -1.05 -20.74
C THR A 148 6.33 -1.03 -19.69
N TRP A 149 5.74 0.14 -19.47
CA TRP A 149 4.50 0.30 -18.70
C TRP A 149 3.29 0.43 -19.63
N THR A 150 2.21 -0.27 -19.32
CA THR A 150 0.89 -0.10 -19.95
C THR A 150 -0.11 0.40 -18.92
N GLU A 151 -0.94 1.37 -19.32
CA GLU A 151 -1.86 2.05 -18.40
C GLU A 151 -3.33 1.76 -18.74
N THR A 152 -4.16 1.61 -17.70
CA THR A 152 -5.61 1.44 -17.81
C THR A 152 -6.31 2.29 -16.76
N SER A 153 -7.28 3.09 -17.20
CA SER A 153 -8.10 3.94 -16.33
C SER A 153 -8.86 3.14 -15.29
N ILE A 154 -8.83 3.59 -14.03
CA ILE A 154 -9.68 3.10 -12.93
C ILE A 154 -10.88 4.04 -12.77
N ALA A 155 -10.61 5.34 -12.63
CA ALA A 155 -11.62 6.37 -12.43
C ALA A 155 -11.11 7.74 -12.90
N THR A 156 -12.03 8.53 -13.47
CA THR A 156 -11.77 9.90 -13.92
C THR A 156 -12.45 10.91 -13.01
N SER A 157 -12.03 12.18 -13.09
CA SER A 157 -12.55 13.27 -12.24
C SER A 157 -12.21 13.08 -10.76
N MET A 158 -11.07 12.46 -10.48
CA MET A 158 -10.52 12.26 -9.15
C MET A 158 -9.79 13.54 -8.75
N VAL A 159 -10.22 14.21 -7.69
CA VAL A 159 -9.59 15.47 -7.24
C VAL A 159 -8.48 15.15 -6.24
N ASP A 160 -7.26 15.58 -6.57
CA ASP A 160 -6.06 15.36 -5.75
C ASP A 160 -5.95 16.30 -4.53
N ASP A 161 -5.21 15.86 -3.50
CA ASP A 161 -4.58 16.73 -2.50
C ASP A 161 -3.05 16.56 -2.50
N THR A 162 -2.34 17.68 -2.65
CA THR A 162 -0.90 17.81 -2.44
C THR A 162 -0.35 17.23 -1.12
N ARG A 163 -1.17 17.15 -0.07
CA ARG A 163 -0.77 16.83 1.30
C ARG A 163 -1.17 15.43 1.74
N HIS A 164 -2.28 14.91 1.23
CA HIS A 164 -2.84 13.64 1.68
C HIS A 164 -2.74 12.59 0.57
N ILE A 165 -2.21 11.41 0.92
CA ILE A 165 -2.30 10.25 0.02
C ILE A 165 -3.72 9.71 0.12
N ASN A 166 -4.56 10.12 -0.83
CA ASN A 166 -5.98 9.79 -0.85
C ASN A 166 -6.27 8.44 -1.53
N MET A 167 -5.29 7.54 -1.56
CA MET A 167 -5.42 6.17 -2.07
C MET A 167 -4.56 5.18 -1.29
N ASP A 168 -4.99 3.93 -1.23
CA ASP A 168 -4.16 2.80 -0.83
C ASP A 168 -4.68 1.51 -1.47
N GLY A 169 -3.86 0.45 -1.42
CA GLY A 169 -4.25 -0.85 -1.92
C GLY A 169 -3.49 -2.00 -1.27
N SER A 170 -3.99 -3.21 -1.50
CA SER A 170 -3.37 -4.44 -1.02
C SER A 170 -3.67 -5.60 -1.97
N ILE A 171 -2.73 -6.54 -2.08
CA ILE A 171 -2.86 -7.74 -2.90
C ILE A 171 -3.55 -8.84 -2.08
N ARG A 172 -4.68 -9.34 -2.58
CA ARG A 172 -5.33 -10.55 -2.05
C ARG A 172 -4.54 -11.77 -2.53
N GLN A 173 -3.96 -12.53 -1.60
CA GLN A 173 -3.08 -13.66 -1.92
C GLN A 173 -3.84 -14.88 -2.44
N SER A 174 -5.13 -15.01 -2.13
CA SER A 174 -5.94 -16.15 -2.56
C SER A 174 -6.13 -16.21 -4.08
N ASP A 175 -6.11 -15.07 -4.78
CA ASP A 175 -6.28 -14.97 -6.23
C ASP A 175 -5.34 -13.97 -6.94
N GLY A 176 -4.50 -13.24 -6.19
CA GLY A 176 -3.58 -12.25 -6.72
C GLY A 176 -4.24 -10.98 -7.25
N HIS A 177 -5.49 -10.69 -6.86
CA HIS A 177 -6.16 -9.45 -7.21
C HIS A 177 -5.63 -8.28 -6.37
N LEU A 178 -5.60 -7.09 -6.96
CA LEU A 178 -5.30 -5.83 -6.29
C LEU A 178 -6.59 -5.16 -5.85
N LEU A 179 -6.77 -4.99 -4.54
CA LEU A 179 -7.92 -4.28 -3.97
C LEU A 179 -7.50 -2.86 -3.63
N VAL A 180 -8.23 -1.87 -4.14
CA VAL A 180 -7.88 -0.44 -4.03
C VAL A 180 -9.02 0.32 -3.37
N ALA A 181 -8.67 1.28 -2.53
CA ALA A 181 -9.57 2.33 -2.05
C ALA A 181 -8.98 3.71 -2.39
N ALA A 182 -9.84 4.67 -2.75
CA ALA A 182 -9.43 6.05 -2.96
C ALA A 182 -10.58 7.03 -2.69
N HIS A 183 -10.27 8.19 -2.14
CA HIS A 183 -11.22 9.30 -2.06
C HIS A 183 -11.46 9.88 -3.46
N SER A 184 -12.69 10.27 -3.78
CA SER A 184 -13.01 10.91 -5.06
C SER A 184 -12.73 12.41 -5.04
N ASN A 185 -12.72 13.00 -3.85
CA ASN A 185 -12.49 14.42 -3.63
C ASN A 185 -11.72 14.66 -2.31
N ASP A 186 -11.36 15.90 -2.01
CA ASP A 186 -10.64 16.25 -0.78
C ASP A 186 -11.51 17.13 0.12
N ASP A 187 -11.90 16.62 1.29
CA ASP A 187 -12.58 17.39 2.34
C ASP A 187 -13.80 18.19 1.83
N THR A 188 -14.70 17.53 1.09
CA THR A 188 -15.95 18.16 0.62
C THR A 188 -17.16 17.28 0.83
N THR A 189 -18.36 17.87 0.91
CA THR A 189 -19.61 17.11 1.05
C THR A 189 -19.94 16.17 -0.11
N GLY A 190 -19.17 16.23 -1.20
CA GLY A 190 -19.31 15.34 -2.36
C GLY A 190 -18.24 14.26 -2.41
N ASP A 191 -17.38 14.15 -1.39
CA ASP A 191 -16.36 13.12 -1.36
C ASP A 191 -16.97 11.73 -1.09
N ASP A 192 -16.42 10.75 -1.80
CA ASP A 192 -16.78 9.34 -1.73
C ASP A 192 -15.49 8.56 -1.54
N LEU A 193 -15.42 7.65 -0.55
CA LEU A 193 -14.34 6.67 -0.48
C LEU A 193 -14.68 5.45 -1.34
N LEU A 194 -14.25 5.53 -2.60
CA LEU A 194 -14.47 4.58 -3.68
C LEU A 194 -13.60 3.33 -3.50
N THR A 195 -14.06 2.18 -4.02
CA THR A 195 -13.26 0.93 -4.00
C THR A 195 -13.35 0.13 -5.29
N TRP A 196 -12.28 -0.61 -5.61
CA TRP A 196 -12.16 -1.44 -6.80
C TRP A 196 -11.46 -2.76 -6.52
N ASP A 197 -11.90 -3.81 -7.21
CA ASP A 197 -11.22 -5.10 -7.31
C ASP A 197 -10.61 -5.18 -8.73
N ILE A 198 -9.29 -5.24 -8.81
CA ILE A 198 -8.52 -5.19 -10.06
C ILE A 198 -7.80 -6.51 -10.28
N THR A 199 -8.12 -7.18 -11.39
CA THR A 199 -7.36 -8.35 -11.85
C THR A 199 -6.14 -7.87 -12.63
N VAL A 200 -4.96 -8.01 -12.03
CA VAL A 200 -3.66 -7.58 -12.58
C VAL A 200 -2.89 -8.75 -13.22
N ASP A 201 -3.59 -9.56 -14.02
CA ASP A 201 -3.06 -10.78 -14.67
C ASP A 201 -2.70 -10.60 -16.15
N SER A 202 -2.96 -9.41 -16.70
CA SER A 202 -2.73 -9.07 -18.10
C SER A 202 -2.09 -7.69 -18.25
N ILE A 203 -0.91 -7.63 -18.89
CA ILE A 203 -0.20 -6.38 -19.17
C ILE A 203 -1.08 -5.33 -19.84
N ALA A 204 -1.83 -5.73 -20.88
CA ALA A 204 -2.51 -4.78 -21.75
C ALA A 204 -3.99 -4.60 -21.43
N SER A 205 -4.56 -5.41 -20.56
CA SER A 205 -6.00 -5.41 -20.31
C SER A 205 -6.34 -5.94 -18.90
N PRO A 206 -5.83 -5.31 -17.83
CA PRO A 206 -6.32 -5.61 -16.50
C PRO A 206 -7.82 -5.34 -16.43
N THR A 207 -8.52 -6.16 -15.64
CA THR A 207 -9.96 -5.96 -15.44
C THR A 207 -10.17 -5.12 -14.19
N VAL A 208 -10.72 -3.92 -14.35
CA VAL A 208 -11.09 -3.03 -13.24
C VAL A 208 -12.57 -3.21 -12.93
N THR A 209 -12.90 -3.66 -11.72
CA THR A 209 -14.28 -3.83 -11.26
C THR A 209 -14.57 -2.89 -10.11
N ALA A 210 -15.41 -1.87 -10.34
CA ALA A 210 -15.91 -1.02 -9.26
C ALA A 210 -16.69 -1.84 -8.22
N LYS A 211 -16.44 -1.55 -6.95
CA LYS A 211 -17.05 -2.18 -5.79
C LYS A 211 -17.92 -1.18 -5.05
N THR A 212 -18.45 -1.56 -3.88
CA THR A 212 -19.30 -0.66 -3.10
C THR A 212 -18.42 0.37 -2.39
N ASN A 213 -18.73 1.65 -2.52
CA ASN A 213 -18.03 2.71 -1.79
C ASN A 213 -18.12 2.46 -0.27
N VAL A 214 -17.05 2.76 0.46
CA VAL A 214 -17.01 2.66 1.93
C VAL A 214 -18.02 3.61 2.56
N PHE A 215 -18.14 4.82 2.00
CA PHE A 215 -19.18 5.80 2.27
C PHE A 215 -19.46 6.62 1.00
N THR A 216 -20.49 7.46 1.04
CA THR A 216 -20.82 8.37 -0.05
C THR A 216 -21.20 9.75 0.47
N ASN A 217 -20.74 10.81 -0.21
CA ASN A 217 -21.04 12.21 0.08
C ASN A 217 -20.75 12.58 1.56
N GLU A 218 -19.57 12.19 2.03
CA GLU A 218 -19.10 12.51 3.38
C GLU A 218 -18.10 13.66 3.28
N ALA A 219 -18.33 14.75 4.01
CA ALA A 219 -17.35 15.81 4.15
C ALA A 219 -16.36 15.47 5.25
N GLU A 220 -15.28 16.26 5.35
CA GLU A 220 -14.34 16.18 6.46
C GLU A 220 -13.73 14.77 6.57
N SER A 221 -13.28 14.24 5.43
CA SER A 221 -12.60 12.95 5.34
C SER A 221 -11.44 13.00 4.35
N ALA A 222 -10.37 12.25 4.63
CA ALA A 222 -9.20 12.12 3.76
C ALA A 222 -8.35 10.92 4.19
N GLN A 223 -7.39 10.57 3.32
CA GLN A 223 -6.49 9.43 3.44
C GLN A 223 -7.19 8.10 3.63
N CYS A 224 -6.59 7.04 3.09
CA CYS A 224 -7.06 5.72 3.39
C CYS A 224 -5.92 4.73 3.53
N CYS A 225 -6.20 3.63 4.21
CA CYS A 225 -5.36 2.45 4.21
C CYS A 225 -6.21 1.22 3.93
N VAL A 226 -5.64 0.24 3.24
CA VAL A 226 -6.29 -1.02 2.87
C VAL A 226 -5.48 -2.18 3.45
N PHE A 227 -6.16 -3.01 4.25
CA PHE A 227 -5.58 -4.20 4.85
C PHE A 227 -6.42 -5.43 4.49
N ILE A 228 -5.74 -6.56 4.20
CA ILE A 228 -6.40 -7.83 3.91
C ILE A 228 -5.94 -8.91 4.90
N ASN A 229 -6.92 -9.54 5.57
CA ASN A 229 -6.71 -10.79 6.28
C ASN A 229 -6.68 -11.96 5.27
N GLN A 230 -5.49 -12.48 4.96
CA GLN A 230 -5.33 -13.50 3.90
C GLN A 230 -5.90 -14.86 4.28
N GLN A 231 -6.24 -15.07 5.55
CA GLN A 231 -6.85 -16.32 6.01
C GLN A 231 -8.28 -16.50 5.49
N ASN A 232 -8.99 -15.40 5.23
CA ASN A 232 -10.41 -15.43 4.88
C ASN A 232 -10.85 -14.30 3.93
N ASP A 233 -9.89 -13.53 3.38
CA ASP A 233 -10.10 -12.42 2.45
C ASP A 233 -10.97 -11.27 3.02
N ASP A 234 -11.06 -11.14 4.35
CA ASP A 234 -11.68 -9.98 4.98
C ASP A 234 -10.84 -8.73 4.69
N VAL A 235 -11.51 -7.67 4.22
CA VAL A 235 -10.90 -6.39 3.85
C VAL A 235 -11.25 -5.34 4.90
N TYR A 236 -10.24 -4.59 5.35
CA TYR A 236 -10.39 -3.47 6.27
C TYR A 236 -9.95 -2.21 5.54
N VAL A 237 -10.77 -1.16 5.62
CA VAL A 237 -10.42 0.17 5.11
C VAL A 237 -10.52 1.15 6.26
N GLY A 238 -9.41 1.80 6.58
CA GLY A 238 -9.33 2.87 7.57
C GLY A 238 -9.11 4.23 6.92
N TRP A 239 -9.65 5.30 7.49
CA TRP A 239 -9.50 6.68 7.00
C TRP A 239 -9.54 7.70 8.14
N LEU A 240 -9.18 8.95 7.85
CA LEU A 240 -9.38 10.08 8.76
C LEU A 240 -10.80 10.61 8.57
N SER A 241 -11.55 10.75 9.66
CA SER A 241 -12.91 11.33 9.68
C SER A 241 -12.97 12.43 10.72
N GLY A 242 -13.31 13.64 10.29
CA GLY A 242 -13.37 14.82 11.12
C GLY A 242 -14.77 15.39 11.29
N ASP A 243 -14.81 16.57 11.88
CA ASP A 243 -15.99 17.42 11.94
C ASP A 243 -15.73 18.73 11.21
N THR A 244 -16.64 19.70 11.37
CA THR A 244 -16.52 21.06 10.79
C THR A 244 -15.20 21.79 11.06
N ASN A 245 -14.37 21.29 11.98
CA ASN A 245 -13.03 21.77 12.29
C ASN A 245 -11.95 20.72 11.96
N TRP A 246 -12.04 20.07 10.79
CA TRP A 246 -11.08 19.12 10.21
C TRP A 246 -9.59 19.45 10.46
N GLN A 247 -9.22 20.73 10.39
CA GLN A 247 -7.85 21.17 10.63
C GLN A 247 -7.35 21.05 12.07
N ALA A 248 -8.20 20.73 13.04
CA ALA A 248 -7.78 20.55 14.43
C ALA A 248 -8.39 19.31 15.10
N THR A 249 -9.45 18.73 14.53
CA THR A 249 -10.16 17.61 15.17
C THR A 249 -10.60 16.57 14.15
N VAL A 250 -9.81 15.51 14.03
CA VAL A 250 -10.09 14.29 13.28
C VAL A 250 -9.98 13.05 14.17
N SER A 251 -10.72 12.03 13.80
CA SER A 251 -10.63 10.67 14.34
C SER A 251 -10.05 9.75 13.28
N VAL A 252 -9.45 8.65 13.71
CA VAL A 252 -9.19 7.51 12.84
C VAL A 252 -10.36 6.54 12.97
N VAL A 253 -10.94 6.13 11.86
CA VAL A 253 -12.08 5.19 11.83
C VAL A 253 -11.83 4.10 10.78
N PHE A 254 -12.61 3.03 10.82
CA PHE A 254 -12.54 1.98 9.79
C PHE A 254 -13.87 1.26 9.57
N LYS A 255 -13.97 0.57 8.42
CA LYS A 255 -15.00 -0.42 8.11
C LYS A 255 -14.35 -1.72 7.66
N LYS A 256 -15.09 -2.81 7.86
CA LYS A 256 -14.71 -4.15 7.45
C LYS A 256 -15.70 -4.68 6.41
N SER A 257 -15.20 -5.32 5.36
CA SER A 257 -15.96 -6.14 4.42
C SER A 257 -15.54 -7.61 4.54
N THR A 258 -16.50 -8.52 4.43
CA THR A 258 -16.29 -9.98 4.47
C THR A 258 -16.67 -10.67 3.16
N ASP A 259 -16.87 -9.89 2.09
CA ASP A 259 -17.34 -10.36 0.79
C ASP A 259 -16.59 -9.67 -0.37
N GLY A 260 -15.32 -9.32 -0.13
CA GLY A 260 -14.45 -8.68 -1.12
C GLY A 260 -14.96 -7.32 -1.55
N MET A 261 -15.31 -6.45 -0.60
CA MET A 261 -15.80 -5.07 -0.81
C MET A 261 -17.20 -5.00 -1.46
N GLY A 262 -18.01 -6.05 -1.34
CA GLY A 262 -19.41 -6.03 -1.80
C GLY A 262 -20.35 -5.34 -0.83
N ILE A 263 -20.11 -5.50 0.48
CA ILE A 263 -20.86 -4.90 1.58
C ILE A 263 -19.88 -4.50 2.67
N TRP A 264 -20.09 -3.31 3.24
CA TRP A 264 -19.36 -2.83 4.40
C TRP A 264 -20.17 -3.00 5.68
N GLY A 265 -19.49 -3.41 6.74
CA GLY A 265 -20.01 -3.35 8.10
C GLY A 265 -20.23 -1.92 8.59
N THR A 266 -20.63 -1.80 9.86
CA THR A 266 -20.73 -0.49 10.51
C THR A 266 -19.35 0.13 10.69
N GLU A 267 -19.28 1.45 10.57
CA GLU A 267 -18.08 2.21 10.94
C GLU A 267 -17.73 1.96 12.40
N GLN A 268 -16.44 1.80 12.67
CA GLN A 268 -15.87 1.62 13.99
C GLN A 268 -14.85 2.72 14.25
N ALA A 269 -14.86 3.30 15.45
CA ALA A 269 -13.80 4.18 15.90
C ALA A 269 -12.51 3.39 16.10
N TYR A 270 -11.41 3.91 15.57
CA TYR A 270 -10.07 3.37 15.79
C TYR A 270 -9.29 4.23 16.78
N SER A 271 -9.26 5.55 16.65
CA SER A 271 -8.62 6.41 17.66
C SER A 271 -9.46 6.49 18.95
N GLU A 272 -8.81 6.57 20.11
CA GLU A 272 -9.49 6.80 21.41
C GLU A 272 -9.82 8.28 21.64
N THR A 273 -9.10 9.16 20.95
CA THR A 273 -9.20 10.61 21.02
C THR A 273 -9.39 11.19 19.63
N ILE A 274 -9.78 12.46 19.61
CA ILE A 274 -9.76 13.30 18.43
C ILE A 274 -8.57 14.24 18.56
N ASP A 275 -7.84 14.42 17.47
CA ASP A 275 -6.73 15.38 17.40
C ASP A 275 -6.45 15.82 15.96
N ASP A 276 -5.35 16.50 15.70
CA ASP A 276 -5.01 17.02 14.38
C ASP A 276 -4.29 16.03 13.45
N TYR A 277 -4.61 14.72 13.50
CA TYR A 277 -3.92 13.67 12.73
C TYR A 277 -3.81 13.94 11.22
N ARG A 278 -2.62 13.75 10.60
CA ARG A 278 -2.34 14.10 9.18
C ARG A 278 -1.73 13.00 8.32
N HIS A 279 -1.49 11.84 8.90
CA HIS A 279 -1.03 10.69 8.15
C HIS A 279 -1.63 9.43 8.76
N LEU A 280 -2.03 8.47 7.95
CA LEU A 280 -2.32 7.12 8.40
C LEU A 280 -1.79 6.09 7.41
N HIS A 281 -1.39 4.95 7.95
CA HIS A 281 -0.95 3.80 7.21
C HIS A 281 -1.23 2.55 8.04
N ALA A 282 -1.62 1.45 7.42
CA ALA A 282 -1.69 0.15 8.09
C ALA A 282 -0.70 -0.80 7.42
N GLY A 283 -0.34 -1.90 8.06
CA GLY A 283 0.18 -3.03 7.28
C GLY A 283 -0.77 -3.36 6.13
N ARG A 284 -0.29 -3.94 5.03
CA ARG A 284 -1.20 -4.32 3.93
C ARG A 284 -1.87 -5.67 4.17
N THR A 285 -1.29 -6.50 5.03
CA THR A 285 -1.72 -7.88 5.15
C THR A 285 -1.35 -8.59 6.44
N VAL A 286 -2.08 -9.66 6.75
CA VAL A 286 -1.67 -10.71 7.69
C VAL A 286 -1.97 -12.09 7.13
N GLY A 287 -1.07 -13.04 7.37
CA GLY A 287 -1.19 -14.44 6.96
C GLY A 287 -1.65 -15.37 8.09
N ASP A 288 -1.35 -16.66 7.94
CA ASP A 288 -1.76 -17.73 8.85
C ASP A 288 -1.21 -17.61 10.28
N ASP A 289 -0.08 -16.91 10.45
CA ASP A 289 0.52 -16.65 11.77
C ASP A 289 -0.33 -15.70 12.64
N GLY A 290 -1.35 -15.06 12.06
CA GLY A 290 -2.13 -14.03 12.73
C GLY A 290 -1.32 -12.76 12.96
N GLY A 291 -1.93 -11.80 13.65
CA GLY A 291 -1.38 -10.46 13.82
C GLY A 291 -2.47 -9.45 14.13
N PHE A 292 -2.33 -8.24 13.62
CA PHE A 292 -3.26 -7.14 13.88
C PHE A 292 -3.51 -6.34 12.61
N PHE A 293 -4.77 -5.94 12.41
CA PHE A 293 -5.03 -4.71 11.68
C PHE A 293 -4.74 -3.55 12.64
N GLN A 294 -3.55 -2.98 12.47
CA GLN A 294 -2.99 -1.91 13.28
C GLN A 294 -2.69 -0.72 12.35
N ILE A 295 -3.55 0.28 12.41
CA ILE A 295 -3.34 1.59 11.78
C ILE A 295 -2.35 2.38 12.64
N CYS A 296 -1.31 2.84 11.99
CA CYS A 296 -0.34 3.79 12.46
C CYS A 296 -0.74 5.19 11.96
N PHE A 297 -0.74 6.21 12.81
CA PHE A 297 -1.13 7.56 12.42
C PHE A 297 -0.24 8.64 13.04
N PHE A 298 -0.06 9.75 12.31
CA PHE A 298 0.79 10.88 12.70
C PHE A 298 -0.04 12.02 13.26
N ASP A 299 0.32 12.45 14.46
CA ASP A 299 -0.22 13.62 15.13
C ASP A 299 0.70 14.82 14.85
N ASN A 300 0.08 15.89 14.37
CA ASN A 300 0.80 16.94 13.67
C ASN A 300 1.27 18.05 14.60
N ASP A 301 0.56 18.35 15.68
CA ASP A 301 1.00 19.36 16.64
C ASP A 301 1.94 18.80 17.72
N ASP A 302 1.79 17.53 18.10
CA ASP A 302 2.69 16.83 19.02
C ASP A 302 3.91 16.20 18.32
N LEU A 303 3.88 16.07 16.98
CA LEU A 303 4.96 15.54 16.12
C LEU A 303 5.34 14.10 16.43
N ASP A 304 4.37 13.25 16.71
CA ASP A 304 4.57 11.85 17.04
C ASP A 304 3.70 10.88 16.24
N LEU A 305 4.09 9.61 16.33
CA LEU A 305 3.52 8.52 15.57
C LEU A 305 2.87 7.55 16.55
N PHE A 306 1.59 7.27 16.32
CA PHE A 306 0.76 6.48 17.21
C PHE A 306 0.31 5.17 16.56
N VAL A 307 0.14 4.15 17.41
CA VAL A 307 -0.71 2.99 17.16
C VAL A 307 -1.66 2.85 18.34
N ASN A 308 -2.87 2.35 18.10
CA ASN A 308 -3.86 2.20 19.16
C ASN A 308 -3.98 0.75 19.63
N LEU A 309 -3.21 0.40 20.67
CA LEU A 309 -3.21 -0.95 21.24
C LEU A 309 -4.55 -1.37 21.89
N VAL A 310 -5.48 -0.44 22.12
CA VAL A 310 -6.82 -0.72 22.67
C VAL A 310 -7.79 -1.13 21.56
N ASN A 311 -7.75 -0.44 20.42
CA ASN A 311 -8.69 -0.63 19.32
C ASN A 311 -8.10 -1.40 18.12
N ASP A 312 -6.83 -1.81 18.19
CA ASP A 312 -6.21 -2.76 17.27
C ASP A 312 -7.11 -4.00 17.10
N VAL A 313 -7.35 -4.40 15.84
CA VAL A 313 -8.15 -5.60 15.57
C VAL A 313 -7.23 -6.80 15.52
N ALA A 314 -7.24 -7.59 16.59
CA ALA A 314 -6.51 -8.85 16.66
C ALA A 314 -7.05 -9.87 15.66
N ILE A 315 -6.16 -10.44 14.86
CA ILE A 315 -6.43 -11.52 13.92
C ILE A 315 -5.72 -12.76 14.43
N ALA A 316 -6.50 -13.77 14.81
CA ALA A 316 -5.97 -14.99 15.39
C ALA A 316 -5.16 -15.78 14.37
N ALA A 317 -4.12 -16.47 14.84
CA ALA A 317 -3.40 -17.45 14.03
C ALA A 317 -4.33 -18.63 13.66
N VAL A 318 -4.13 -19.20 12.48
CA VAL A 318 -4.84 -20.41 12.05
C VAL A 318 -4.39 -21.58 12.93
N VAL A 319 -5.31 -22.17 13.68
CA VAL A 319 -5.04 -23.39 14.46
C VAL A 319 -5.06 -24.59 13.51
N VAL A 320 -3.90 -25.00 13.02
CA VAL A 320 -3.76 -26.27 12.30
C VAL A 320 -3.99 -27.40 13.30
N GLY A 321 -5.16 -28.04 13.23
CA GLY A 321 -5.58 -29.05 14.21
C GLY A 321 -4.50 -30.09 14.47
N GLU A 322 -4.18 -30.31 15.74
CA GLU A 322 -3.30 -31.41 16.17
C GLU A 322 -3.79 -32.70 15.51
N ILE A 323 -2.86 -33.44 14.90
CA ILE A 323 -3.15 -34.77 14.36
C ILE A 323 -3.72 -35.59 15.51
N ASN A 324 -5.02 -35.87 15.47
CA ASN A 324 -5.63 -36.87 16.34
C ASN A 324 -4.86 -38.17 16.10
N GLU A 325 -3.95 -38.53 17.02
CA GLU A 325 -3.28 -39.82 17.03
C GLU A 325 -4.39 -40.89 17.03
N ARG A 326 -4.68 -41.40 15.83
CA ARG A 326 -5.55 -42.54 15.63
C ARG A 326 -5.00 -43.63 16.52
N THR A 327 -5.79 -44.02 17.52
CA THR A 327 -5.58 -45.19 18.35
C THR A 327 -5.12 -46.35 17.45
N ILE A 328 -3.83 -46.67 17.47
CA ILE A 328 -3.32 -47.92 16.91
C ILE A 328 -3.79 -48.98 17.91
N SER A 329 -5.01 -49.46 17.75
CA SER A 329 -5.44 -50.67 18.42
C SER A 329 -4.67 -51.83 17.78
N SER A 330 -3.59 -52.23 18.42
CA SER A 330 -2.93 -53.50 18.10
C SER A 330 -3.84 -54.64 18.54
N SER A 331 -4.56 -55.25 17.60
CA SER A 331 -5.08 -56.60 17.81
C SER A 331 -3.91 -57.57 17.62
N ILE A 332 -3.33 -58.00 18.74
CA ILE A 332 -2.55 -59.23 18.79
C ILE A 332 -3.57 -60.36 18.73
N ASP A 333 -3.61 -61.06 17.60
CA ASP A 333 -4.06 -62.45 17.47
C ASP A 333 -2.98 -63.22 16.71
#